data_AF-A0A357EE89-F1
#
_entry.id   AF-A0A357EE89-F1
#
_cell.length_a   1.000
_cell.length_b   1.000
_cell.length_c   1.000
_cell.angle_alpha   90.00
_cell.angle_beta   90.00
_cell.angle_gamma   90.00
#
_symmetry.space_group_name_H-M   'P 1'
#
loop_
_entity.id
_entity.type
_entity.pdbx_description
1 polymer ?
#
loop_
_entity_poly.entity_id
_entity_poly.type
_entity_poly.pdbx_seq_one_letter_code
_entity_poly.pdbx_strand_id
1 'polypeptide(L)'
;MRRGEPVSAHVRLLLLMLVLLHQGCSALSGPRQHSEVRSPETVKAASLPLPPGRVHRLEFDDPADGVRRKPMGITALPAGQGTVADGAASTARASDLAAKAVTNSKLRQVLGSRYTVISVTVTDPSTTHLSGCCTGMMPKHHLLFYSYTNDVAVDVEMKGEDVITIVQRDRSYLPPEGEEEMQQAIDLARKDSRIPGGLPQLDGHAILMQPGDGVLWNEPGYGHRVFWVTFSEGLTGNPEYWAVVDLSAQTVLKVEKEDAHP
;
A
#
# COMPACT_ATOMS: atom_id res chain seq x y z
N MET A 1 61.44 36.49 -0.61
CA MET A 1 60.30 35.59 -0.38
C MET A 1 59.21 35.96 -1.37
N ARG A 2 59.14 35.24 -2.50
CA ARG A 2 58.22 34.13 -2.83
C ARG A 2 56.81 34.58 -3.30
N ARG A 3 56.59 34.33 -4.61
CA ARG A 3 55.35 34.04 -5.39
C ARG A 3 54.36 35.20 -5.59
N GLY A 4 53.85 35.53 -6.78
CA GLY A 4 53.91 34.87 -8.09
C GLY A 4 52.54 34.29 -8.52
N GLU A 5 51.76 35.12 -9.25
CA GLU A 5 50.79 34.82 -10.33
C GLU A 5 49.51 33.96 -10.06
N PRO A 6 48.52 33.90 -10.98
CA PRO A 6 47.85 34.99 -11.72
C PRO A 6 46.30 34.85 -11.75
N VAL A 7 45.59 35.94 -12.06
CA VAL A 7 44.15 35.95 -12.37
C VAL A 7 43.96 35.53 -13.84
N SER A 8 43.43 34.33 -14.09
CA SER A 8 43.26 33.76 -15.44
C SER A 8 41.78 33.57 -15.81
N ALA A 9 41.30 34.47 -16.66
CA ALA A 9 40.65 34.16 -17.94
C ALA A 9 39.51 33.12 -18.00
N HIS A 10 38.42 33.20 -17.22
CA HIS A 10 37.21 32.38 -17.48
C HIS A 10 35.90 33.19 -17.60
N VAL A 11 35.96 34.53 -17.66
CA VAL A 11 34.76 35.41 -17.65
C VAL A 11 34.37 35.97 -19.03
N ARG A 12 34.90 35.41 -20.14
CA ARG A 12 34.64 35.95 -21.50
C ARG A 12 34.05 34.98 -22.52
N LEU A 13 33.54 33.81 -22.10
CA LEU A 13 33.05 32.78 -23.04
C LEU A 13 31.63 32.25 -22.74
N LEU A 14 30.73 33.10 -22.22
CA LEU A 14 29.32 32.69 -22.05
C LEU A 14 28.31 33.82 -22.31
N LEU A 15 28.71 34.85 -23.08
CA LEU A 15 27.85 35.96 -23.50
C LEU A 15 27.61 36.00 -25.03
N LEU A 16 27.69 34.83 -25.69
CA LEU A 16 27.64 34.71 -27.16
C LEU A 16 26.76 33.56 -27.68
N MET A 17 25.74 33.19 -26.90
CA MET A 17 24.66 32.26 -27.31
C MET A 17 23.26 32.86 -27.06
N LEU A 18 23.16 34.19 -27.17
CA LEU A 18 21.91 34.90 -27.39
C LEU A 18 22.08 35.65 -28.71
N VAL A 19 21.04 35.65 -29.54
CA VAL A 19 21.02 36.18 -30.92
C VAL A 19 21.45 35.13 -31.95
N LEU A 20 20.46 34.40 -32.47
CA LEU A 20 20.21 34.17 -33.91
C LEU A 20 19.12 33.10 -34.03
N LEU A 21 17.89 33.53 -34.31
CA LEU A 21 16.92 32.93 -35.25
C LEU A 21 15.56 33.63 -35.05
N HIS A 22 15.51 34.88 -35.49
CA HIS A 22 14.30 35.49 -36.03
C HIS A 22 14.50 35.56 -37.54
N GLN A 23 13.63 34.93 -38.34
CA GLN A 23 13.02 35.51 -39.55
C GLN A 23 12.05 34.51 -40.23
N GLY A 24 10.90 35.03 -40.69
CA GLY A 24 10.01 34.43 -41.69
C GLY A 24 8.62 34.02 -41.17
N CYS A 25 7.64 34.92 -40.97
CA CYS A 25 6.73 35.52 -41.96
C CYS A 25 6.06 34.54 -42.96
N SER A 26 4.77 34.24 -42.76
CA SER A 26 3.66 34.76 -43.58
C SER A 26 2.44 33.83 -43.61
N ALA A 27 1.27 34.47 -43.56
CA ALA A 27 -0.06 33.90 -43.53
C ALA A 27 -0.46 33.13 -44.80
N LEU A 28 -1.34 32.14 -44.64
CA LEU A 28 -2.36 31.84 -45.65
C LEU A 28 -3.65 31.36 -44.95
N SER A 29 -4.62 32.27 -44.85
CA SER A 29 -6.03 31.93 -44.72
C SER A 29 -6.48 31.20 -45.99
N GLY A 30 -7.09 30.03 -45.84
CA GLY A 30 -7.79 29.32 -46.90
C GLY A 30 -8.85 28.41 -46.29
N PRO A 31 -10.09 28.39 -46.81
CA PRO A 31 -11.21 27.73 -46.16
C PRO A 31 -11.05 26.21 -46.25
N ARG A 32 -11.25 25.50 -45.14
CA ARG A 32 -11.36 24.04 -45.14
C ARG A 32 -12.61 23.66 -45.95
N GLN A 33 -12.38 23.17 -47.15
CA GLN A 33 -13.38 22.44 -47.92
C GLN A 33 -13.86 21.25 -47.08
N HIS A 34 -15.16 21.14 -46.92
CA HIS A 34 -15.81 19.92 -46.47
C HIS A 34 -15.57 18.85 -47.52
N SER A 35 -14.60 17.97 -47.29
CA SER A 35 -14.53 16.70 -48.01
C SER A 35 -15.69 15.84 -47.55
N GLU A 36 -16.70 15.80 -48.40
CA GLU A 36 -17.79 14.85 -48.40
C GLU A 36 -17.21 13.42 -48.52
N VAL A 37 -16.99 12.76 -47.38
CA VAL A 37 -16.65 11.34 -47.35
C VAL A 37 -17.94 10.54 -47.47
N ARG A 38 -18.16 10.12 -48.72
CA ARG A 38 -19.10 9.11 -49.17
C ARG A 38 -18.90 7.80 -48.39
N SER A 39 -19.91 7.38 -47.63
CA SER A 39 -20.11 6.00 -47.18
C SER A 39 -20.41 5.08 -48.39
N PRO A 40 -20.29 3.73 -48.35
CA PRO A 40 -20.35 2.85 -47.17
C PRO A 40 -19.36 1.66 -47.18
N GLU A 41 -18.64 1.44 -46.08
CA GLU A 41 -18.22 0.07 -45.72
C GLU A 41 -19.01 -0.35 -44.48
N THR A 42 -19.86 -1.34 -44.72
CA THR A 42 -20.69 -2.03 -43.74
C THR A 42 -19.80 -2.72 -42.69
N VAL A 43 -19.39 -1.99 -41.67
CA VAL A 43 -18.89 -2.58 -40.43
C VAL A 43 -20.08 -3.27 -39.78
N LYS A 44 -20.05 -4.61 -39.69
CA LYS A 44 -20.99 -5.36 -38.85
C LYS A 44 -20.96 -4.74 -37.47
N ALA A 45 -22.07 -4.13 -37.07
CA ALA A 45 -22.26 -3.62 -35.72
C ALA A 45 -22.03 -4.80 -34.75
N ALA A 46 -20.88 -4.81 -34.09
CA ALA A 46 -20.69 -5.65 -32.92
C ALA A 46 -21.76 -5.20 -31.93
N SER A 47 -22.68 -6.11 -31.60
CA SER A 47 -23.67 -5.88 -30.56
C SER A 47 -22.95 -5.41 -29.31
N LEU A 48 -23.30 -4.22 -28.82
CA LEU A 48 -22.80 -3.72 -27.55
C LEU A 48 -23.02 -4.80 -26.47
N PRO A 49 -22.05 -5.04 -25.58
CA PRO A 49 -22.27 -5.94 -24.45
C PRO A 49 -23.51 -5.47 -23.68
N LEU A 50 -24.32 -6.43 -23.23
CA LEU A 50 -25.53 -6.17 -22.46
C LEU A 50 -25.19 -5.18 -21.32
N PRO A 51 -26.03 -4.16 -21.07
CA PRO A 51 -25.79 -3.26 -19.96
C PRO A 51 -25.68 -4.07 -18.67
N PRO A 52 -24.82 -3.66 -17.72
CA PRO A 52 -24.71 -4.34 -16.44
C PRO A 52 -26.09 -4.45 -15.81
N GLY A 53 -26.38 -5.60 -15.20
CA GLY A 53 -27.63 -5.81 -14.47
C GLY A 53 -27.86 -4.67 -13.48
N ARG A 54 -29.12 -4.23 -13.33
CA ARG A 54 -29.46 -3.18 -12.36
C ARG A 54 -28.95 -3.59 -10.98
N VAL A 55 -28.05 -2.78 -10.41
CA VAL A 55 -27.65 -2.92 -9.01
C VAL A 55 -28.89 -2.68 -8.17
N HIS A 56 -29.35 -3.69 -7.43
CA HIS A 56 -30.43 -3.51 -6.47
C HIS A 56 -29.97 -2.49 -5.42
N ARG A 57 -30.77 -1.45 -5.21
CA ARG A 57 -30.51 -0.45 -4.17
C ARG A 57 -30.56 -1.17 -2.82
N LEU A 58 -29.47 -1.12 -2.05
CA LEU A 58 -29.49 -1.59 -0.66
C LEU A 58 -30.40 -0.66 0.14
N GLU A 59 -31.54 -1.20 0.56
CA GLU A 59 -32.47 -0.54 1.47
C GLU A 59 -32.20 -1.06 2.89
N PHE A 60 -32.29 -0.19 3.88
CA PHE A 60 -32.06 -0.52 5.27
C PHE A 60 -33.33 -0.22 6.06
N ASP A 61 -33.63 -1.02 7.08
CA ASP A 61 -34.71 -0.68 8.01
C ASP A 61 -34.38 0.61 8.78
N ASP A 62 -35.41 1.31 9.25
CA ASP A 62 -35.25 2.53 10.05
C ASP A 62 -35.94 2.34 11.41
N PRO A 63 -35.26 1.69 12.37
CA PRO A 63 -35.84 1.46 13.69
C PRO A 63 -35.89 2.78 14.47
N ALA A 64 -37.06 3.11 15.01
CA ALA A 64 -37.33 4.34 15.78
C ALA A 64 -36.48 4.48 17.06
N ASP A 65 -35.85 3.38 17.48
CA ASP A 65 -35.23 3.23 18.80
C ASP A 65 -33.70 3.42 18.77
N GLY A 66 -33.14 3.88 17.65
CA GLY A 66 -31.70 4.16 17.51
C GLY A 66 -30.80 2.91 17.36
N VAL A 67 -31.39 1.74 17.15
CA VAL A 67 -30.66 0.48 16.92
C VAL A 67 -30.02 0.47 15.52
N ARG A 68 -28.90 -0.24 15.35
CA ARG A 68 -28.23 -0.39 14.04
C ARG A 68 -29.20 -0.88 12.96
N ARG A 69 -29.23 -0.15 11.84
CA ARG A 69 -30.03 -0.48 10.67
C ARG A 69 -29.58 -1.79 10.02
N LYS A 70 -30.51 -2.67 9.68
CA LYS A 70 -30.29 -3.93 8.97
C LYS A 70 -30.70 -3.78 7.51
N PRO A 71 -29.91 -4.32 6.55
CA PRO A 71 -30.29 -4.31 5.16
C PRO A 71 -31.54 -5.19 4.95
N MET A 72 -32.55 -4.64 4.28
CA MET A 72 -33.77 -5.33 3.92
C MET A 72 -33.54 -6.23 2.70
N GLY A 73 -34.12 -7.43 2.70
CA GLY A 73 -34.16 -8.31 1.52
C GLY A 73 -32.92 -9.20 1.29
N ILE A 74 -31.91 -9.19 2.18
CA ILE A 74 -30.80 -10.15 2.11
C ILE A 74 -31.16 -11.39 2.95
N THR A 75 -31.73 -12.41 2.30
CA THR A 75 -31.71 -13.79 2.82
C THR A 75 -30.34 -14.39 2.56
N ALA A 76 -29.56 -14.57 3.61
CA ALA A 76 -28.33 -15.36 3.69
C ALA A 76 -27.40 -15.23 2.46
N LEU A 77 -26.47 -14.26 2.53
CA LEU A 77 -25.21 -14.45 1.82
C LEU A 77 -24.64 -15.80 2.28
N PRO A 78 -24.31 -16.75 1.38
CA PRO A 78 -23.57 -17.92 1.80
C PRO A 78 -22.32 -17.40 2.48
N ALA A 79 -22.21 -17.63 3.78
CA ALA A 79 -21.00 -17.34 4.52
C ALA A 79 -19.91 -18.09 3.78
N GLY A 80 -19.02 -17.37 3.09
CA GLY A 80 -17.77 -17.94 2.66
C GLY A 80 -17.13 -18.48 3.92
N GLN A 81 -17.13 -19.80 4.08
CA GLN A 81 -16.53 -20.46 5.22
C GLN A 81 -15.01 -20.37 5.07
N GLY A 82 -14.47 -19.15 5.16
CA GLY A 82 -13.13 -18.97 5.66
C GLY A 82 -13.19 -19.32 7.13
N THR A 83 -12.84 -20.55 7.49
CA THR A 83 -12.56 -20.89 8.87
C THR A 83 -11.34 -20.10 9.30
N VAL A 84 -11.58 -18.97 9.96
CA VAL A 84 -10.55 -18.30 10.75
C VAL A 84 -10.23 -19.27 11.88
N ALA A 85 -9.18 -20.06 11.70
CA ALA A 85 -8.73 -21.02 12.69
C ALA A 85 -8.43 -20.29 14.02
N ASP A 86 -8.75 -20.94 15.14
CA ASP A 86 -8.53 -20.46 16.51
C ASP A 86 -7.21 -19.67 16.64
N GLY A 87 -7.33 -18.39 17.02
CA GLY A 87 -6.30 -17.37 16.82
C GLY A 87 -4.90 -17.73 17.33
N ALA A 88 -4.75 -18.47 18.44
CA ALA A 88 -3.44 -18.84 18.98
C ALA A 88 -2.78 -20.04 18.29
N ALA A 89 -3.55 -21.05 17.88
CA ALA A 89 -3.02 -22.19 17.12
C ALA A 89 -2.79 -21.83 15.64
N SER A 90 -3.55 -20.85 15.15
CA SER A 90 -3.41 -20.26 13.82
C SER A 90 -2.12 -19.43 13.69
N THR A 91 -1.81 -18.59 14.68
CA THR A 91 -0.58 -17.76 14.67
C THR A 91 0.69 -18.58 14.80
N ALA A 92 0.72 -19.60 15.67
CA ALA A 92 1.89 -20.49 15.80
C ALA A 92 2.17 -21.30 14.52
N ARG A 93 1.12 -21.71 13.79
CA ARG A 93 1.27 -22.37 12.48
C ARG A 93 1.68 -21.38 11.39
N ALA A 94 1.15 -20.16 11.41
CA ALA A 94 1.52 -19.09 10.48
C ALA A 94 3.00 -18.73 10.62
N SER A 95 3.52 -18.63 11.86
CA SER A 95 4.92 -18.34 12.11
C SER A 95 5.85 -19.48 11.69
N ASP A 96 5.48 -20.74 11.92
CA ASP A 96 6.25 -21.90 11.44
C ASP A 96 6.32 -21.96 9.91
N LEU A 97 5.19 -21.75 9.22
CA LEU A 97 5.16 -21.71 7.75
C LEU A 97 6.03 -20.58 7.20
N ALA A 98 5.95 -19.38 7.80
CA ALA A 98 6.79 -18.26 7.40
C ALA A 98 8.29 -18.56 7.64
N ALA A 99 8.64 -19.15 8.79
CA ALA A 99 10.00 -19.56 9.10
C ALA A 99 10.54 -20.58 8.10
N LYS A 100 9.71 -21.53 7.65
CA LYS A 100 10.05 -22.50 6.61
C LYS A 100 10.22 -21.82 5.24
N ALA A 101 9.32 -20.91 4.87
CA ALA A 101 9.38 -20.19 3.60
C ALA A 101 10.73 -19.46 3.45
N VAL A 102 11.21 -18.80 4.51
CA VAL A 102 12.45 -18.01 4.47
C VAL A 102 13.72 -18.86 4.49
N THR A 103 13.63 -20.18 4.60
CA THR A 103 14.79 -21.05 4.32
C THR A 103 15.16 -21.02 2.83
N ASN A 104 14.19 -20.76 1.95
CA ASN A 104 14.39 -20.62 0.51
C ASN A 104 15.32 -19.44 0.20
N SER A 105 16.45 -19.72 -0.47
CA SER A 105 17.47 -18.70 -0.78
C SER A 105 16.97 -17.60 -1.71
N LYS A 106 16.10 -17.92 -2.67
CA LYS A 106 15.52 -16.93 -3.60
C LYS A 106 14.60 -15.98 -2.84
N LEU A 107 13.78 -16.49 -1.92
CA LEU A 107 12.92 -15.64 -1.10
C LEU A 107 13.75 -14.71 -0.21
N ARG A 108 14.81 -15.21 0.44
CA ARG A 108 15.70 -14.34 1.24
C ARG A 108 16.37 -13.24 0.42
N GLN A 109 16.78 -13.54 -0.80
CA GLN A 109 17.36 -12.53 -1.70
C GLN A 109 16.36 -11.42 -2.02
N VAL A 110 15.08 -11.77 -2.19
CA VAL A 110 13.99 -10.82 -2.46
C VAL A 110 13.59 -10.03 -1.21
N LEU A 111 13.56 -10.66 -0.04
CA LEU A 111 13.16 -10.01 1.21
C LEU A 111 14.25 -9.11 1.80
N GLY A 112 15.52 -9.41 1.57
CA GLY A 112 16.63 -8.67 2.20
C GLY A 112 16.79 -9.01 3.68
N SER A 113 17.45 -8.10 4.43
CA SER A 113 17.82 -8.33 5.83
C SER A 113 16.71 -7.98 6.82
N ARG A 114 15.76 -7.12 6.42
CA ARG A 114 14.64 -6.67 7.24
C ARG A 114 13.32 -6.86 6.50
N TYR A 115 12.45 -7.68 7.07
CA TYR A 115 11.12 -7.96 6.56
C TYR A 115 10.18 -8.33 7.71
N THR A 116 8.88 -8.38 7.43
CA THR A 116 7.86 -8.97 8.31
C THR A 116 6.87 -9.82 7.52
N VAL A 117 6.13 -10.66 8.23
CA VAL A 117 4.99 -11.42 7.71
C VAL A 117 3.73 -10.60 7.98
N ILE A 118 2.99 -10.27 6.93
CA ILE A 118 1.73 -9.52 7.03
C ILE A 118 0.56 -10.49 7.21
N SER A 119 0.50 -11.54 6.40
CA SER A 119 -0.58 -12.51 6.49
C SER A 119 -0.17 -13.88 6.00
N VAL A 120 -0.84 -14.90 6.55
CA VAL A 120 -0.77 -16.28 6.09
C VAL A 120 -2.20 -16.77 5.89
N THR A 121 -2.53 -17.15 4.67
CA THR A 121 -3.84 -17.70 4.31
C THR A 121 -3.67 -19.13 3.83
N VAL A 122 -4.47 -20.04 4.36
CA VAL A 122 -4.54 -21.42 3.86
C VAL A 122 -5.65 -21.49 2.84
N THR A 123 -5.31 -21.87 1.61
CA THR A 123 -6.30 -22.22 0.60
C THR A 123 -6.44 -23.74 0.61
N ASP A 124 -7.45 -24.22 1.32
CA ASP A 124 -7.89 -25.60 1.19
C ASP A 124 -8.45 -25.78 -0.23
N PRO A 125 -8.07 -26.81 -1.01
CA PRO A 125 -8.78 -27.19 -2.22
C PRO A 125 -10.22 -27.61 -1.89
N SER A 126 -11.10 -26.63 -1.65
CA SER A 126 -12.46 -26.88 -1.21
C SER A 126 -13.33 -27.50 -2.31
N THR A 127 -13.80 -28.71 -2.01
CA THR A 127 -15.21 -29.15 -2.15
C THR A 127 -15.83 -29.51 -3.51
N THR A 128 -15.14 -29.41 -4.65
CA THR A 128 -15.71 -29.92 -5.94
C THR A 128 -15.09 -31.23 -6.43
N HIS A 129 -14.57 -32.06 -5.54
CA HIS A 129 -14.21 -33.42 -5.92
C HIS A 129 -15.40 -34.35 -5.67
N LEU A 130 -16.09 -34.68 -6.77
CA LEU A 130 -16.95 -35.85 -6.88
C LEU A 130 -16.28 -37.01 -6.15
N SER A 131 -16.99 -37.52 -5.15
CA SER A 131 -16.64 -38.64 -4.29
C SER A 131 -15.85 -39.73 -5.02
N GLY A 132 -14.57 -39.92 -4.67
CA GLY A 132 -13.91 -41.20 -4.91
C GLY A 132 -12.40 -41.27 -5.15
N CYS A 133 -11.65 -40.18 -5.41
CA CYS A 133 -10.29 -40.40 -5.96
C CYS A 133 -9.13 -39.46 -5.56
N CYS A 134 -9.22 -38.59 -4.54
CA CYS A 134 -8.12 -37.66 -4.24
C CYS A 134 -7.82 -37.47 -2.74
N THR A 135 -7.44 -38.55 -2.05
CA THR A 135 -6.69 -38.50 -0.78
C THR A 135 -5.22 -38.20 -1.06
N GLY A 136 -4.82 -36.92 -1.14
CA GLY A 136 -3.40 -36.60 -1.30
C GLY A 136 -3.03 -35.19 -1.79
N MET A 137 -3.99 -34.27 -1.96
CA MET A 137 -3.63 -32.90 -2.30
C MET A 137 -3.14 -32.16 -1.06
N MET A 138 -1.86 -31.79 -1.07
CA MET A 138 -1.28 -30.94 -0.04
C MET A 138 -1.95 -29.55 -0.06
N PRO A 139 -2.24 -28.96 1.11
CA PRO A 139 -2.80 -27.62 1.19
C PRO A 139 -1.86 -26.61 0.53
N LYS A 140 -2.46 -25.60 -0.09
CA LYS A 140 -1.73 -24.43 -0.57
C LYS A 140 -1.77 -23.36 0.51
N HIS A 141 -0.64 -22.71 0.72
CA HIS A 141 -0.51 -21.58 1.62
C HIS A 141 -0.09 -20.36 0.83
N HIS A 142 -0.76 -19.23 1.08
CA HIS A 142 -0.40 -17.94 0.54
C HIS A 142 0.12 -17.08 1.68
N LEU A 143 1.36 -16.65 1.57
CA LEU A 143 2.03 -15.80 2.54
C LEU A 143 2.32 -14.46 1.90
N LEU A 144 1.99 -13.38 2.61
CA LEU A 144 2.31 -12.02 2.23
C LEU A 144 3.36 -11.49 3.18
N PHE A 145 4.51 -11.10 2.64
CA PHE A 145 5.58 -10.44 3.36
C PHE A 145 5.67 -8.97 2.96
N TYR A 146 6.21 -8.15 3.85
CA TYR A 146 6.71 -6.83 3.48
C TYR A 146 8.22 -6.76 3.72
N SER A 147 8.98 -6.35 2.70
CA SER A 147 10.41 -6.08 2.81
C SER A 147 10.65 -4.60 3.12
N TYR A 148 11.12 -4.32 4.34
CA TYR A 148 11.61 -2.99 4.72
C TYR A 148 12.93 -2.63 4.06
N THR A 149 13.66 -3.62 3.55
CA THR A 149 14.95 -3.40 2.88
C THR A 149 14.76 -2.86 1.48
N ASN A 150 13.72 -3.34 0.79
CA ASN A 150 13.47 -3.07 -0.63
C ASN A 150 12.21 -2.23 -0.86
N ASP A 151 11.47 -1.90 0.21
CA ASP A 151 10.20 -1.17 0.20
C ASP A 151 9.18 -1.79 -0.76
N VAL A 152 8.95 -3.10 -0.58
CA VAL A 152 8.08 -3.87 -1.48
C VAL A 152 7.39 -5.00 -0.76
N ALA A 153 6.14 -5.26 -1.15
CA ALA A 153 5.41 -6.44 -0.72
C ALA A 153 5.76 -7.66 -1.58
N VAL A 154 5.80 -8.84 -0.96
CA VAL A 154 6.20 -10.08 -1.61
C VAL A 154 5.18 -11.16 -1.29
N ASP A 155 4.48 -11.63 -2.32
CA ASP A 155 3.60 -12.78 -2.21
C ASP A 155 4.36 -14.08 -2.46
N VAL A 156 4.06 -15.07 -1.63
CA VAL A 156 4.69 -16.38 -1.68
C VAL A 156 3.59 -17.42 -1.67
N GLU A 157 3.55 -18.26 -2.70
CA GLU A 157 2.72 -19.46 -2.70
C GLU A 157 3.60 -20.65 -2.27
N MET A 158 3.12 -21.38 -1.27
CA MET A 158 3.70 -22.64 -0.83
C MET A 158 2.73 -23.79 -1.06
N LYS A 159 3.28 -24.97 -1.33
CA LYS A 159 2.54 -26.23 -1.35
C LYS A 159 3.18 -27.17 -0.34
N GLY A 160 2.51 -27.42 0.77
CA GLY A 160 3.18 -27.97 1.95
C GLY A 160 4.27 -27.01 2.46
N GLU A 161 5.51 -27.48 2.51
CA GLU A 161 6.66 -26.70 2.97
C GLU A 161 7.49 -26.10 1.82
N ASP A 162 7.19 -26.47 0.58
CA ASP A 162 7.93 -26.03 -0.59
C ASP A 162 7.40 -24.71 -1.13
N VAL A 163 8.30 -23.74 -1.34
CA VAL A 163 8.00 -22.48 -2.02
C VAL A 163 7.87 -22.73 -3.52
N ILE A 164 6.69 -22.47 -4.07
CA ILE A 164 6.35 -22.69 -5.48
C ILE A 164 6.51 -21.40 -6.29
N THR A 165 5.98 -20.29 -5.75
CA THR A 165 5.95 -19.00 -6.45
C THR A 165 6.38 -17.89 -5.51
N ILE A 166 7.15 -16.93 -6.04
CA ILE A 166 7.53 -15.69 -5.36
C ILE A 166 7.21 -14.55 -6.33
N VAL A 167 6.36 -13.62 -5.90
CA VAL A 167 5.96 -12.45 -6.70
C VAL A 167 6.24 -11.19 -5.90
N GLN A 168 7.13 -10.33 -6.42
CA GLN A 168 7.25 -8.96 -5.92
C GLN A 168 6.10 -8.13 -6.50
N ARG A 169 5.41 -7.40 -5.62
CA ARG A 169 4.37 -6.45 -6.04
C ARG A 169 5.00 -5.15 -6.51
N ASP A 170 4.19 -4.32 -7.16
CA ASP A 170 4.57 -2.94 -7.48
C ASP A 170 4.90 -2.17 -6.19
N ARG A 171 5.88 -1.27 -6.25
CA ARG A 171 6.27 -0.42 -5.10
C ARG A 171 5.14 0.47 -4.58
N SER A 172 4.13 0.74 -5.41
CA SER A 172 2.94 1.50 -5.01
C SER A 172 1.94 0.68 -4.20
N TYR A 173 2.08 -0.65 -4.17
CA TYR A 173 1.20 -1.52 -3.38
C TYR A 173 1.69 -1.59 -1.94
N LEU A 174 0.89 -1.04 -1.03
CA LEU A 174 1.10 -1.15 0.41
C LEU A 174 0.11 -2.17 0.98
N PRO A 175 0.57 -3.30 1.53
CA PRO A 175 -0.31 -4.25 2.16
C PRO A 175 -0.81 -3.69 3.51
N PRO A 176 -1.95 -4.19 4.03
CA PRO A 176 -2.48 -3.77 5.33
C PRO A 176 -1.44 -3.88 6.44
N GLU A 177 -1.60 -3.08 7.49
CA GLU A 177 -0.78 -3.13 8.70
C GLU A 177 -0.89 -4.48 9.42
N GLY A 178 0.25 -4.99 9.89
CA GLY A 178 0.32 -6.09 10.86
C GLY A 178 0.37 -5.57 12.29
N GLU A 179 -0.15 -6.36 13.24
CA GLU A 179 -0.13 -6.03 14.68
C GLU A 179 1.29 -5.78 15.22
N GLU A 180 2.26 -6.60 14.81
CA GLU A 180 3.66 -6.43 15.19
C GLU A 180 4.25 -5.11 14.67
N GLU A 181 3.83 -4.67 13.49
CA GLU A 181 4.31 -3.41 12.90
C GLU A 181 3.73 -2.21 13.64
N MET A 182 2.43 -2.26 13.95
CA MET A 182 1.78 -1.24 14.78
C MET A 182 2.51 -1.09 16.12
N GLN A 183 2.81 -2.21 16.79
CA GLN A 183 3.53 -2.19 18.05
C GLN A 183 4.95 -1.63 17.90
N GLN A 184 5.68 -2.04 16.86
CA GLN A 184 7.02 -1.50 16.58
C GLN A 184 7.00 0.02 16.34
N ALA A 185 5.99 0.51 15.61
CA ALA A 185 5.84 1.94 15.36
C ALA A 185 5.56 2.71 16.66
N ILE A 186 4.68 2.19 17.51
CA ILE A 186 4.38 2.75 18.84
C ILE A 186 5.63 2.78 19.71
N ASP A 187 6.37 1.67 19.77
CA ASP A 187 7.59 1.55 20.58
C ASP A 187 8.69 2.50 20.10
N LEU A 188 8.80 2.69 18.78
CA LEU A 188 9.77 3.61 18.19
C LEU A 188 9.39 5.07 18.48
N ALA A 189 8.12 5.44 18.31
CA ALA A 189 7.62 6.76 18.66
C ALA A 189 7.83 7.06 20.15
N ARG A 190 7.50 6.12 21.04
CA ARG A 190 7.61 6.29 22.50
C ARG A 190 9.05 6.53 22.98
N LYS A 191 10.05 6.07 22.23
CA LYS A 191 11.48 6.29 22.52
C LYS A 191 12.01 7.64 22.00
N ASP A 192 11.23 8.37 21.21
CA ASP A 192 11.66 9.65 20.65
C ASP A 192 11.77 10.73 21.72
N SER A 193 12.92 11.40 21.79
CA SER A 193 13.19 12.45 22.79
C SER A 193 12.28 13.68 22.71
N ARG A 194 11.60 13.91 21.59
CA ARG A 194 10.63 15.00 21.42
C ARG A 194 9.32 14.69 22.13
N ILE A 195 9.05 13.41 22.38
CA ILE A 195 7.95 12.97 23.23
C ILE A 195 8.42 13.01 24.69
N PRO A 196 7.75 13.79 25.57
CA PRO A 196 8.15 13.87 26.97
C PRO A 196 8.19 12.48 27.62
N GLY A 197 9.27 12.20 28.35
CA GLY A 197 9.50 10.93 29.07
C GLY A 197 8.52 10.74 30.22
N GLY A 198 7.26 10.42 29.89
CA GLY A 198 6.16 10.44 30.83
C GLY A 198 4.82 10.00 30.24
N LEU A 199 4.80 9.38 29.04
CA LEU A 199 3.59 8.81 28.46
C LEU A 199 3.23 7.38 28.90
N PRO A 200 3.76 6.71 29.96
CA PRO A 200 3.34 5.33 30.24
C PRO A 200 1.85 5.21 30.62
N GLN A 201 1.15 6.34 30.83
CA GLN A 201 -0.29 6.37 31.05
C GLN A 201 -1.12 6.50 29.76
N LEU A 202 -0.51 6.87 28.63
CA LEU A 202 -1.22 6.98 27.35
C LEU A 202 -1.10 5.70 26.53
N ASP A 203 -2.23 5.28 25.98
CA ASP A 203 -2.32 4.18 25.05
C ASP A 203 -1.81 4.63 23.69
N GLY A 204 -0.94 3.81 23.09
CA GLY A 204 -0.43 4.03 21.74
C GLY A 204 -1.33 3.36 20.72
N HIS A 205 -1.68 4.07 19.67
CA HIS A 205 -2.39 3.53 18.51
C HIS A 205 -1.62 3.87 17.25
N ALA A 206 -1.60 2.97 16.28
CA ALA A 206 -0.91 3.18 15.02
C ALA A 206 -1.82 2.78 13.86
N ILE A 207 -1.76 3.55 12.78
CA ILE A 207 -2.42 3.23 11.51
C ILE A 207 -1.40 3.39 10.39
N LEU A 208 -1.48 2.52 9.38
CA LEU A 208 -0.68 2.67 8.18
C LEU A 208 -1.11 3.96 7.46
N MET A 209 -0.13 4.77 7.05
CA MET A 209 -0.37 5.93 6.21
C MET A 209 0.48 5.86 4.95
N GLN A 210 0.00 6.49 3.89
CA GLN A 210 0.76 6.64 2.65
C GLN A 210 1.11 8.11 2.48
N PRO A 211 2.37 8.52 2.75
CA PRO A 211 2.79 9.89 2.48
C PRO A 211 2.66 10.21 0.99
N GLY A 212 2.29 11.44 0.65
CA GLY A 212 2.19 11.88 -0.73
C GLY A 212 0.93 11.42 -1.49
N ASP A 213 -0.20 11.22 -0.79
CA ASP A 213 -1.53 11.17 -1.41
C ASP A 213 -2.01 12.55 -1.92
N GLY A 214 -1.22 13.61 -1.69
CA GLY A 214 -1.34 14.94 -2.29
C GLY A 214 -0.66 15.11 -3.66
N VAL A 215 -0.67 16.34 -4.19
CA VAL A 215 -0.19 16.68 -5.56
C VAL A 215 1.34 16.61 -5.69
N LEU A 216 2.09 16.55 -4.59
CA LEU A 216 3.56 16.59 -4.58
C LEU A 216 4.16 15.31 -3.97
N TRP A 217 4.89 14.57 -4.80
CA TRP A 217 5.54 13.28 -4.49
C TRP A 217 6.82 13.39 -3.63
N ASN A 218 6.94 14.43 -2.80
CA ASN A 218 8.19 14.76 -2.10
C ASN A 218 8.05 14.83 -0.57
N GLU A 219 6.96 14.29 -0.01
CA GLU A 219 6.81 14.20 1.43
C GLU A 219 7.82 13.21 2.04
N PRO A 220 8.39 13.52 3.21
CA PRO A 220 9.25 12.58 3.94
C PRO A 220 8.55 11.23 4.14
N GLY A 221 9.24 10.14 3.82
CA GLY A 221 8.70 8.78 3.91
C GLY A 221 7.87 8.34 2.70
N TYR A 222 7.81 9.13 1.63
CA TYR A 222 7.18 8.70 0.38
C TYR A 222 7.76 7.36 -0.12
N GLY A 223 6.88 6.41 -0.42
CA GLY A 223 7.25 5.07 -0.88
C GLY A 223 7.80 4.15 0.21
N HIS A 224 7.84 4.59 1.47
CA HIS A 224 8.24 3.77 2.61
C HIS A 224 7.01 3.26 3.38
N ARG A 225 7.24 2.37 4.34
CA ARG A 225 6.19 1.87 5.24
C ARG A 225 6.05 2.78 6.45
N VAL A 226 5.16 3.77 6.32
CA VAL A 226 4.98 4.85 7.29
C VAL A 226 3.71 4.67 8.11
N PHE A 227 3.79 4.94 9.40
CA PHE A 227 2.70 4.84 10.35
C PHE A 227 2.42 6.19 10.98
N TRP A 228 1.14 6.54 11.06
CA TRP A 228 0.66 7.59 11.94
C TRP A 228 0.40 6.98 13.32
N VAL A 229 1.12 7.45 14.32
CA VAL A 229 1.04 6.97 15.71
C VAL A 229 0.42 8.06 16.57
N THR A 230 -0.56 7.71 17.39
CA THR A 230 -1.21 8.61 18.34
C THR A 230 -1.08 8.08 19.76
N PHE A 231 -1.04 8.99 20.72
CA PHE A 231 -1.08 8.69 22.15
C PHE A 231 -2.27 9.40 22.80
N SER A 232 -3.19 8.64 23.39
CA SER A 232 -4.42 9.16 24.02
C SER A 232 -4.79 8.42 25.30
N GLU A 233 -5.67 9.03 26.12
CA GLU A 233 -6.34 8.35 27.22
C GLU A 233 -7.45 7.44 26.66
N GLY A 234 -7.10 6.19 26.34
CA GLY A 234 -8.02 5.21 25.76
C GLY A 234 -8.42 5.50 24.31
N LEU A 235 -9.47 4.81 23.84
CA LEU A 235 -9.93 4.81 22.43
C LEU A 235 -10.81 6.02 22.06
N THR A 236 -11.26 6.80 23.03
CA THR A 236 -12.24 7.88 22.84
C THR A 236 -11.67 9.17 23.41
N GLY A 237 -10.81 9.83 22.64
CA GLY A 237 -10.21 11.11 23.00
C GLY A 237 -9.45 11.68 21.82
N ASN A 238 -9.23 12.99 21.84
CA ASN A 238 -8.24 13.57 20.94
C ASN A 238 -6.85 13.05 21.38
N PRO A 239 -5.97 12.71 20.44
CA PRO A 239 -4.61 12.34 20.79
C PRO A 239 -3.94 13.52 21.50
N GLU A 240 -3.22 13.29 22.59
CA GLU A 240 -2.40 14.35 23.21
C GLU A 240 -1.11 14.56 22.43
N TYR A 241 -0.59 13.48 21.85
CA TYR A 241 0.59 13.49 21.00
C TYR A 241 0.35 12.62 19.79
N TRP A 242 1.00 13.00 18.70
CA TRP A 242 1.08 12.15 17.53
C TRP A 242 2.48 12.19 16.91
N ALA A 243 2.81 11.14 16.20
CA ALA A 243 4.07 10.98 15.51
C ALA A 243 3.87 10.33 14.15
N VAL A 244 4.70 10.70 13.19
CA VAL A 244 4.83 10.00 11.91
C VAL A 244 6.09 9.18 11.97
N VAL A 245 5.96 7.86 11.83
CA VAL A 245 7.02 6.89 12.03
C VAL A 245 7.28 6.14 10.74
N ASP A 246 8.53 6.15 10.29
CA ASP A 246 8.98 5.38 9.13
C ASP A 246 9.65 4.09 9.60
N LEU A 247 8.96 2.95 9.43
CA LEU A 247 9.49 1.65 9.83
C LEU A 247 10.56 1.12 8.88
N SER A 248 10.52 1.53 7.60
CA SER A 248 11.56 1.20 6.63
C SER A 248 12.89 1.83 7.07
N ALA A 249 12.89 3.13 7.35
CA ALA A 249 14.07 3.87 7.78
C ALA A 249 14.38 3.77 9.29
N GLN A 250 13.49 3.17 10.09
CA GLN A 250 13.61 3.08 11.57
C GLN A 250 13.80 4.45 12.22
N THR A 251 12.98 5.42 11.80
CA THR A 251 13.07 6.79 12.30
C THR A 251 11.70 7.40 12.52
N VAL A 252 11.66 8.40 13.39
CA VAL A 252 10.45 9.20 13.62
C VAL A 252 10.60 10.49 12.81
N LEU A 253 9.77 10.63 11.78
CA LEU A 253 9.81 11.76 10.84
C LEU A 253 9.29 13.04 11.49
N LYS A 254 8.18 12.92 12.25
CA LYS A 254 7.49 14.06 12.84
C LYS A 254 6.92 13.68 14.21
N VAL A 255 6.91 14.63 15.13
CA VAL A 255 6.26 14.54 16.45
C VAL A 255 5.61 15.88 16.72
N GLU A 256 4.35 15.87 17.11
CA GLU A 256 3.65 17.06 17.59
C GLU A 256 2.82 16.72 18.83
N LYS A 257 2.61 17.75 19.64
CA LYS A 257 1.61 17.74 20.71
C LYS A 257 0.34 18.31 20.12
N GLU A 258 -0.79 17.66 20.33
CA GLU A 258 -2.08 18.24 20.01
C GLU A 258 -2.34 19.37 21.01
N ASP A 259 -2.27 20.61 20.55
CA ASP A 259 -2.68 21.73 21.35
C ASP A 259 -4.20 21.66 21.47
N ALA A 260 -4.70 21.49 22.70
CA ALA A 260 -6.13 21.54 22.98
C ALA A 260 -6.72 22.80 22.32
N HIS A 261 -7.49 22.61 21.26
CA HIS A 261 -8.23 23.71 20.65
C HIS A 261 -9.10 24.35 21.75
N PRO A 262 -8.93 25.66 22.01
CA PRO A 262 -9.70 26.37 23.03
C PRO A 262 -11.20 26.43 22.71
#